data_AF-A0A2N6FPI6-F1
#
_entry.id   AF-A0A2N6FPI6-F1
#
_cell.length_a   1.000
_cell.length_b   1.000
_cell.length_c   1.000
_cell.angle_alpha   90.00
_cell.angle_beta   90.00
_cell.angle_gamma   90.00
#
_symmetry.space_group_name_H-M   'P 1'
#
loop_
_entity.id
_entity.type
_entity.pdbx_description
1 polymer ?
#
loop_
_entity_poly.entity_id
_entity_poly.type
_entity_poly.pdbx_seq_one_letter_code
_entity_poly.pdbx_strand_id
1 'polypeptide(L)'
;MLNLQSVLLYLFYPMIIYTHTHSLNVSIYALCLGKSMGIDEKNLEDLGTTALLNDLGKSKITKEIINKKGKLTEYEYNEAKKHSIYGWALAKRLGITNKNILLGIRNHHEKLDGTVATLKRLEIYKF
;
A
#
# COMPACT_ATOMS: atom_id res chain seq x y z
N MET A 1 -8.25 19.62 -13.00
CA MET A 1 -6.92 19.24 -12.45
C MET A 1 -7.07 19.15 -10.95
N LEU A 2 -6.79 18.01 -10.33
CA LEU A 2 -6.84 17.89 -8.86
C LEU A 2 -5.64 18.64 -8.26
N ASN A 3 -5.92 19.58 -7.37
CA ASN A 3 -4.98 20.45 -6.69
C ASN A 3 -4.30 19.67 -5.54
N LEU A 4 -3.00 19.89 -5.25
CA LEU A 4 -2.29 19.30 -4.10
C LEU A 4 -3.04 19.47 -2.76
N GLN A 5 -3.78 20.56 -2.62
CA GLN A 5 -4.65 20.88 -1.48
C GLN A 5 -5.84 19.92 -1.36
N SER A 6 -6.33 19.40 -2.50
CA SER A 6 -7.34 18.34 -2.55
C SER A 6 -6.78 17.00 -2.09
N VAL A 7 -5.52 16.71 -2.42
CA VAL A 7 -4.81 15.51 -1.94
C VAL A 7 -4.61 15.60 -0.42
N LEU A 8 -4.17 16.75 0.08
CA LEU A 8 -4.01 17.03 1.51
C LEU A 8 -5.33 16.91 2.30
N LEU A 9 -6.46 17.37 1.75
CA LEU A 9 -7.76 17.22 2.43
C LEU A 9 -8.18 15.75 2.58
N TYR A 10 -7.76 14.88 1.66
CA TYR A 10 -7.90 13.42 1.83
C TYR A 10 -6.97 12.87 2.91
N LEU A 11 -5.82 13.50 3.21
CA LEU A 11 -4.86 13.02 4.22
C LEU A 11 -5.33 13.19 5.68
N PHE A 12 -6.32 14.03 5.97
CA PHE A 12 -6.72 14.42 7.34
C PHE A 12 -8.07 13.85 7.84
N TYR A 13 -8.71 12.92 7.12
CA TYR A 13 -9.93 12.28 7.62
C TYR A 13 -9.59 11.23 8.72
N PRO A 14 -10.35 11.09 9.82
CA PRO A 14 -9.95 10.27 10.99
C PRO A 14 -9.78 8.76 10.72
N MET A 15 -10.39 8.23 9.65
CA MET A 15 -10.20 6.85 9.17
C MET A 15 -8.87 6.64 8.40
N ILE A 16 -8.17 7.73 8.12
CA ILE A 16 -7.03 7.81 7.19
C ILE A 16 -5.69 8.02 7.95
N ILE A 17 -5.72 8.47 9.22
CA ILE A 17 -4.53 8.74 10.04
C ILE A 17 -3.69 7.47 10.29
N TYR A 18 -4.33 6.33 10.57
CA TYR A 18 -3.61 5.11 10.94
C TYR A 18 -3.00 4.41 9.71
N THR A 19 -3.75 4.30 8.61
CA THR A 19 -3.25 3.78 7.33
C THR A 19 -2.11 4.66 6.79
N HIS A 20 -2.20 5.99 6.94
CA HIS A 20 -1.08 6.87 6.60
C HIS A 20 0.13 6.67 7.49
N THR A 21 -0.08 6.54 8.80
CA THR A 21 1.02 6.24 9.73
C THR A 21 1.67 4.91 9.39
N HIS A 22 0.88 3.90 9.02
CA HIS A 22 1.38 2.60 8.58
C HIS A 22 2.21 2.71 7.30
N SER A 23 1.67 3.26 6.22
CA SER A 23 2.38 3.42 4.95
C SER A 23 3.61 4.32 5.08
N LEU A 24 3.55 5.36 5.92
CA LEU A 24 4.71 6.20 6.22
C LEU A 24 5.79 5.43 6.98
N ASN A 25 5.42 4.66 8.01
CA ASN A 25 6.37 3.83 8.74
C ASN A 25 7.01 2.76 7.83
N VAL A 26 6.22 2.10 6.98
CA VAL A 26 6.73 1.13 6.00
C VAL A 26 7.69 1.81 5.03
N SER A 27 7.38 3.02 4.55
CA SER A 27 8.27 3.81 3.70
C SER A 27 9.58 4.17 4.39
N ILE A 28 9.53 4.64 5.64
CA ILE A 28 10.73 4.94 6.44
C ILE A 28 11.60 3.69 6.61
N TYR A 29 11.01 2.56 7.03
CA TYR A 29 11.76 1.32 7.20
C TYR A 29 12.36 0.82 5.89
N ALA A 30 11.62 0.89 4.78
CA ALA A 30 12.11 0.50 3.46
C ALA A 30 13.29 1.37 3.02
N LEU A 31 13.21 2.69 3.21
CA LEU A 31 14.29 3.63 2.89
C LEU A 31 15.53 3.38 3.76
N CYS A 32 15.36 3.17 5.07
CA CYS A 32 16.48 2.86 5.96
C CYS A 32 17.18 1.56 5.57
N LEU A 33 16.42 0.51 5.26
CA LEU A 33 16.96 -0.78 4.82
C LEU A 33 17.63 -0.67 3.45
N GLY A 34 16.98 -0.03 2.48
CA GLY A 34 17.56 0.17 1.16
C GLY A 34 18.87 0.97 1.22
N LYS A 35 18.93 1.98 2.09
CA LYS A 35 20.12 2.80 2.26
C LYS A 35 21.26 1.99 2.87
N SER A 36 20.99 1.15 3.86
CA SER A 36 22.02 0.27 4.46
C SER A 36 22.52 -0.80 3.49
N MET A 37 21.70 -1.19 2.51
CA MET A 37 22.08 -2.09 1.42
C MET A 37 22.85 -1.41 0.27
N GLY A 38 23.07 -0.09 0.34
CA GLY A 38 23.80 0.65 -0.70
C GLY A 38 23.01 0.91 -1.99
N ILE A 39 21.67 0.88 -1.92
CA ILE A 39 20.82 1.26 -3.07
C ILE A 39 21.07 2.74 -3.41
N ASP A 40 21.17 3.05 -4.71
CA ASP A 40 21.36 4.42 -5.18
C ASP A 40 20.12 5.30 -4.93
N GLU A 41 20.32 6.61 -4.97
CA GLU A 41 19.30 7.60 -4.63
C GLU A 41 18.02 7.47 -5.45
N LYS A 42 18.14 7.23 -6.76
CA LYS A 42 16.98 7.09 -7.65
C LYS A 42 16.16 5.85 -7.31
N ASN A 43 16.82 4.72 -7.08
CA ASN A 43 16.14 3.49 -6.67
C ASN A 43 15.58 3.59 -5.23
N LEU A 44 16.19 4.39 -4.35
CA LEU A 44 15.63 4.72 -3.04
C LEU A 44 14.35 5.56 -3.14
N GLU A 45 14.31 6.56 -4.01
CA GLU A 45 13.09 7.34 -4.27
C GLU A 45 11.94 6.45 -4.78
N ASP A 46 12.24 5.56 -5.73
CA ASP A 46 11.29 4.57 -6.23
C ASP A 46 10.81 3.64 -5.12
N LEU A 47 11.71 3.14 -4.26
CA LEU A 47 11.39 2.28 -3.13
C LEU A 47 10.51 3.00 -2.09
N GLY A 48 10.85 4.23 -1.72
CA GLY A 48 10.08 5.04 -0.78
C GLY A 48 8.68 5.33 -1.28
N THR A 49 8.55 5.67 -2.57
CA THR A 49 7.25 5.91 -3.23
C THR A 49 6.42 4.63 -3.30
N THR A 50 7.04 3.51 -3.66
CA THR A 50 6.39 2.19 -3.68
C THR A 50 5.84 1.83 -2.30
N ALA A 51 6.67 1.96 -1.26
CA ALA A 51 6.32 1.61 0.10
C ALA A 51 5.22 2.52 0.68
N LEU A 52 5.20 3.80 0.30
CA LEU A 52 4.16 4.74 0.71
C LEU A 52 2.81 4.44 0.05
N LEU A 53 2.81 3.93 -1.18
CA LEU A 53 1.60 3.70 -1.99
C LEU A 53 1.14 2.25 -1.99
N ASN A 54 1.85 1.35 -1.30
CA ASN A 54 1.60 -0.10 -1.31
C ASN A 54 0.12 -0.44 -1.05
N ASP A 55 -0.50 0.24 -0.08
CA ASP A 55 -1.85 0.01 0.39
C ASP A 55 -2.90 0.97 -0.20
N LEU A 56 -2.56 1.78 -1.21
CA LEU A 56 -3.45 2.76 -1.84
C LEU A 56 -4.81 2.15 -2.26
N GLY A 57 -4.80 0.91 -2.73
CA GLY A 57 -6.00 0.24 -3.20
C GLY A 57 -6.94 -0.24 -2.09
N LYS A 58 -6.57 -0.14 -0.80
CA LYS A 58 -7.50 -0.39 0.31
C LYS A 58 -8.69 0.57 0.28
N SER A 59 -8.52 1.75 -0.34
CA SER A 59 -9.61 2.70 -0.64
C SER A 59 -10.74 2.15 -1.52
N LYS A 60 -10.53 0.99 -2.16
CA LYS A 60 -11.54 0.28 -2.98
C LYS A 60 -12.15 -0.93 -2.30
N ILE A 61 -11.70 -1.27 -1.10
CA ILE A 61 -12.28 -2.34 -0.29
C ILE A 61 -13.36 -1.72 0.61
N THR A 62 -14.44 -2.46 0.84
CA THR A 62 -15.55 -1.98 1.66
C THR A 62 -15.10 -1.79 3.11
N LYS A 63 -15.72 -0.82 3.80
CA LYS A 63 -15.38 -0.50 5.19
C LYS A 63 -15.71 -1.67 6.13
N GLU A 64 -16.71 -2.47 5.78
CA GLU A 64 -17.14 -3.65 6.53
C GLU A 64 -16.04 -4.72 6.53
N ILE A 65 -15.35 -4.92 5.40
CA ILE A 65 -14.24 -5.88 5.28
C ILE A 65 -12.99 -5.31 5.96
N ILE A 66 -12.65 -4.05 5.68
CA ILE A 66 -11.45 -3.41 6.23
C ILE A 66 -11.53 -3.29 7.76
N ASN A 67 -12.67 -2.90 8.32
CA ASN A 67 -12.81 -2.67 9.76
C ASN A 67 -13.38 -3.88 10.52
N LYS A 68 -13.43 -5.08 9.90
CA LYS A 68 -14.05 -6.25 10.52
C LYS A 68 -13.29 -6.64 11.79
N LYS A 69 -13.97 -6.58 12.94
CA LYS A 69 -13.46 -7.08 14.21
C LYS A 69 -13.64 -8.60 14.27
N GLY A 70 -12.74 -9.35 13.65
CA GLY A 70 -12.80 -10.81 13.64
C GLY A 70 -12.19 -11.42 12.38
N LYS A 71 -12.22 -12.76 12.29
CA LYS A 71 -11.72 -13.46 11.11
C LYS A 71 -12.55 -13.06 9.89
N LEU A 72 -11.85 -12.73 8.80
CA LEU A 72 -12.48 -12.61 7.50
C LEU A 72 -12.98 -13.99 7.06
N THR A 73 -14.13 -14.02 6.41
CA THR A 73 -14.54 -15.19 5.62
C THR A 73 -13.59 -15.34 4.43
N GLU A 74 -13.60 -16.50 3.79
CA GLU A 74 -12.79 -16.73 2.59
C GLU A 74 -13.10 -15.72 1.48
N TYR A 75 -14.39 -15.38 1.30
CA TYR A 75 -14.82 -14.34 0.39
C TYR A 75 -14.23 -12.97 0.74
N GLU A 76 -14.40 -12.52 1.98
CA GLU A 76 -13.91 -11.21 2.44
C GLU A 76 -12.38 -11.11 2.33
N TYR A 77 -11.69 -12.22 2.62
CA TYR A 77 -10.24 -12.32 2.46
C TYR A 77 -9.82 -12.20 0.99
N ASN A 78 -10.50 -12.90 0.09
CA ASN A 78 -10.23 -12.81 -1.35
C ASN A 78 -10.54 -11.42 -1.92
N GLU A 79 -11.57 -10.74 -1.42
CA GLU A 79 -11.82 -9.33 -1.76
C GLU A 79 -10.71 -8.41 -1.23
N ALA A 80 -10.32 -8.56 0.04
CA ALA A 80 -9.26 -7.75 0.64
C ALA A 80 -7.92 -7.88 -0.13
N LYS A 81 -7.58 -9.08 -0.61
CA LYS A 81 -6.37 -9.31 -1.44
C LYS A 81 -6.33 -8.52 -2.74
N LYS A 82 -7.48 -8.08 -3.27
CA LYS A 82 -7.52 -7.29 -4.52
C LYS A 82 -6.99 -5.86 -4.34
N HIS A 83 -6.75 -5.40 -3.11
CA HIS A 83 -6.24 -4.05 -2.87
C HIS A 83 -4.92 -3.76 -3.62
N SER A 84 -4.04 -4.74 -3.80
CA SER A 84 -2.79 -4.51 -4.54
C SER A 84 -3.05 -4.24 -6.03
N ILE A 85 -4.01 -4.95 -6.63
CA ILE A 85 -4.46 -4.75 -8.02
C ILE A 85 -5.16 -3.40 -8.15
N TYR A 86 -6.03 -3.05 -7.19
CA TYR A 86 -6.68 -1.75 -7.16
C TYR A 86 -5.67 -0.61 -6.98
N GLY A 87 -4.67 -0.79 -6.12
CA GLY A 87 -3.59 0.18 -5.88
C GLY A 87 -2.79 0.44 -7.14
N TRP A 88 -2.41 -0.63 -7.86
CA TRP A 88 -1.75 -0.52 -9.16
C TRP A 88 -2.59 0.27 -10.18
N ALA A 89 -3.89 -0.07 -10.29
CA ALA A 89 -4.78 0.59 -11.24
C ALA A 89 -5.00 2.08 -10.89
N LEU A 90 -5.12 2.39 -9.60
CA LEU A 90 -5.23 3.75 -9.08
C LEU A 90 -3.96 4.56 -9.33
N ALA A 91 -2.79 4.00 -9.01
CA ALA A 91 -1.51 4.66 -9.24
C ALA A 91 -1.31 5.02 -10.71
N LYS A 92 -1.65 4.11 -11.64
CA LYS A 92 -1.65 4.42 -13.09
C LYS A 92 -2.58 5.57 -13.44
N ARG A 93 -3.80 5.58 -12.89
CA ARG A 93 -4.77 6.67 -13.14
C ARG A 93 -4.31 8.01 -12.57
N LEU A 94 -3.51 7.99 -11.51
CA LEU A 94 -2.90 9.19 -10.90
C LEU A 94 -1.63 9.66 -11.63
N GLY A 95 -1.25 9.00 -12.73
CA GLY A 95 -0.12 9.42 -13.57
C GLY A 95 1.22 8.78 -13.22
N ILE A 96 1.26 7.80 -12.30
CA ILE A 96 2.49 7.03 -12.05
C ILE A 96 2.80 6.17 -13.28
N THR A 97 3.94 6.44 -13.91
CA THR A 97 4.41 5.74 -15.11
C THR A 97 5.63 4.84 -14.84
N ASN A 98 6.32 5.04 -13.70
CA ASN A 98 7.47 4.23 -13.34
C ASN A 98 7.04 2.77 -13.08
N LYS A 99 7.59 1.84 -13.89
CA LYS A 99 7.26 0.42 -13.83
C LYS A 99 7.65 -0.23 -12.49
N ASN A 100 8.77 0.17 -11.88
CA ASN A 100 9.22 -0.37 -10.60
C ASN A 100 8.22 -0.06 -9.50
N ILE A 101 7.76 1.19 -9.46
CA ILE A 101 6.74 1.64 -8.49
C ILE A 101 5.44 0.86 -8.69
N LEU A 102 4.97 0.77 -9.94
CA LEU A 102 3.73 0.06 -10.25
C LEU A 102 3.82 -1.44 -9.89
N LEU A 103 4.92 -2.11 -10.24
CA LEU A 103 5.12 -3.52 -9.91
C LEU A 103 5.22 -3.73 -8.40
N GLY A 104 5.94 -2.86 -7.69
CA GLY A 104 6.06 -2.94 -6.24
C GLY A 104 4.70 -2.78 -5.54
N ILE A 105 3.86 -1.83 -5.96
CA ILE A 105 2.49 -1.70 -5.43
C ILE A 105 1.67 -2.96 -5.69
N ARG A 106 1.77 -3.55 -6.88
CA ARG A 106 1.00 -4.75 -7.25
C ARG A 106 1.45 -6.00 -6.49
N ASN A 107 2.75 -6.14 -6.27
CA ASN A 107 3.39 -7.39 -5.88
C ASN A 107 3.95 -7.37 -4.44
N HIS A 108 3.67 -6.35 -3.63
CA HIS A 108 4.22 -6.27 -2.26
C HIS A 108 3.80 -7.40 -1.30
N HIS A 109 2.83 -8.23 -1.70
CA HIS A 109 2.47 -9.47 -1.00
C HIS A 109 3.12 -10.72 -1.60
N GLU A 110 3.90 -10.63 -2.67
CA GLU A 110 4.61 -11.80 -3.23
C GLU A 110 5.82 -12.16 -2.36
N LYS A 111 6.08 -13.46 -2.24
CA LYS A 111 7.30 -14.00 -1.63
C LYS A 111 8.31 -14.34 -2.71
N LEU A 112 9.58 -14.45 -2.31
CA LEU A 112 10.70 -14.78 -3.19
C LEU A 112 10.58 -16.16 -3.85
N ASP A 113 9.81 -17.09 -3.25
CA ASP A 113 9.49 -18.40 -3.82
C ASP A 113 8.33 -18.37 -4.83
N GLY A 114 7.82 -17.18 -5.17
CA GLY A 114 6.68 -16.98 -6.07
C GLY A 114 5.31 -17.25 -5.44
N THR A 115 5.25 -17.64 -4.15
CA THR A 115 3.98 -17.75 -3.43
C THR A 115 3.49 -16.40 -2.97
N VAL A 116 2.17 -16.21 -2.85
CA VAL A 116 1.61 -14.97 -2.26
C VAL A 116 1.60 -15.12 -0.74
N ALA A 117 2.23 -14.19 -0.03
CA ALA A 117 2.11 -14.04 1.40
C ALA A 117 0.62 -13.95 1.78
N THR A 118 0.25 -14.79 2.73
CA THR A 118 -1.06 -14.66 3.37
C THR A 118 -1.10 -13.30 4.03
N LEU A 119 -2.13 -12.48 3.78
CA LEU A 119 -2.35 -11.25 4.55
C LEU A 119 -2.41 -11.67 6.01
N LYS A 120 -1.36 -11.41 6.77
CA LYS A 120 -1.30 -11.86 8.16
C LYS A 120 -2.34 -11.06 8.94
N ARG A 121 -2.85 -11.66 10.01
CA ARG A 121 -3.79 -11.06 10.98
C ARG A 121 -3.33 -9.69 11.52
N LEU A 122 -2.11 -9.23 11.27
CA LEU A 122 -1.62 -7.90 11.66
C LEU A 122 -1.80 -6.83 10.58
N GLU A 123 -1.86 -7.19 9.30
CA GLU A 123 -2.05 -6.25 8.17
C GLU A 123 -3.51 -5.86 7.93
N ILE A 124 -4.43 -6.68 8.47
CA ILE A 124 -5.89 -6.45 8.42
C ILE A 124 -6.41 -5.89 9.75
N TYR A 125 -5.71 -6.06 10.88
CA TYR A 125 -6.22 -5.66 12.21
C TYR A 125 -5.52 -4.44 12.80
N LYS A 126 -4.59 -3.81 12.07
CA LYS A 126 -3.99 -2.52 12.42
C LYS A 126 -4.52 -1.41 11.52
N PHE A 127 -5.85 -1.36 11.38
CA PHE A 127 -6.58 -0.16 10.98
C PHE A 127 -7.01 0.60 12.22
#